data_AF-A0A835IP12-F1
#
_entry.id   AF-A0A835IP12-F1
#
_cell.length_a   1.000
_cell.length_b   1.000
_cell.length_c   1.000
_cell.angle_alpha   90.00
_cell.angle_beta   90.00
_cell.angle_gamma   90.00
#
_symmetry.space_group_name_H-M   'P 1'
#
loop_
_entity.id
_entity.type
_entity.pdbx_description
1 polymer ?
#
loop_
_entity_poly.entity_id
_entity_poly.type
_entity_poly.pdbx_seq_one_letter_code
_entity_poly.pdbx_strand_id
1 'polypeptide(L)'
;MDFSSFLTSLATSCIIFVILMLVFSWLSKKPSNHVVYYPNRILKGLEPYDSPRRSTFAWVKEACTSTEADIISISGVDTAVYFVFLSTVLGILTLSGLVLLPVLLPVSSTDKAGTKIAQTISKGAFNDLDKLSMANVEEKSPRLWAFLISTYLVSFFTFYMLWKAYKHVTELRATALSTPEVKPEQFAILVRDIPAVPQGQTRKEQIDSYFRTIYPETFYRSIVATDNKEVNKIWEELEGYKTKLAHAEAIFAASKSTGKPEGGRPMNKIGFLGLMGKKVDTINYCNDKITELVPKLESEQKNTVKEKQQASALVFFNSRVAAVSAAQTIHAKMVDTWTVDEAPEPRQIIWSNLPMKFYQRQIRADIIYVIVVLTIFFYMIPIGLISAFTTLLNLKKLLPFIKPVVDIPAIKTVLEAYLPQIALIVFLALLPKFLMFLSKAEGIPSKSHAIRATSGKYFIL
;
A
#
# COMPACT_ATOMS: atom_id res chain seq x y z
N MET A 1 -22.21 -12.69 22.06
CA MET A 1 -20.90 -13.21 22.53
C MET A 1 -20.94 -13.18 24.04
N ASP A 2 -20.68 -14.30 24.70
CA ASP A 2 -20.64 -14.34 26.17
C ASP A 2 -19.45 -13.51 26.67
N PHE A 3 -19.64 -12.77 27.77
CA PHE A 3 -18.61 -11.90 28.34
C PHE A 3 -17.31 -12.67 28.67
N SER A 4 -17.45 -13.93 29.11
CA SER A 4 -16.33 -14.83 29.37
C SER A 4 -15.51 -15.11 28.10
N SER A 5 -16.16 -15.40 26.97
CA SER A 5 -15.49 -15.63 25.69
C SER A 5 -14.80 -14.37 25.16
N PHE A 6 -15.38 -13.20 25.42
CA PHE A 6 -14.73 -11.93 25.10
C PHE A 6 -13.46 -11.72 25.92
N LEU A 7 -13.53 -11.94 27.24
CA LEU A 7 -12.38 -11.76 28.13
C LEU A 7 -11.25 -12.75 27.83
N THR A 8 -11.56 -14.01 27.54
CA THR A 8 -10.56 -15.00 27.14
C THR A 8 -9.89 -14.65 25.82
N SER A 9 -10.65 -14.17 24.83
CA SER A 9 -10.09 -13.68 23.55
C SER A 9 -9.21 -12.43 23.75
N LEU A 10 -9.64 -11.48 24.59
CA LEU A 10 -8.83 -10.30 24.90
C LEU A 10 -7.52 -10.68 25.59
N ALA A 11 -7.58 -11.56 26.60
CA ALA A 11 -6.42 -12.02 27.35
C ALA A 11 -5.42 -12.77 26.44
N THR A 12 -5.92 -13.69 25.60
CA THR A 12 -5.07 -14.44 24.67
C THR A 12 -4.44 -13.54 23.60
N SER A 13 -5.18 -12.57 23.05
CA SER A 13 -4.64 -11.56 22.14
C SER A 13 -3.55 -10.72 22.80
N CYS A 14 -3.75 -10.32 24.06
CA CYS A 14 -2.78 -9.55 24.83
C CYS A 14 -1.50 -10.35 25.07
N ILE A 15 -1.61 -11.64 25.42
CA ILE A 15 -0.46 -12.54 25.59
C ILE A 15 0.32 -12.68 24.28
N ILE A 16 -0.37 -12.93 23.16
CA ILE A 16 0.27 -13.02 21.82
C ILE A 16 0.97 -11.71 21.49
N PHE A 17 0.33 -10.56 21.73
CA PHE A 17 0.92 -9.24 21.52
C PHE A 17 2.21 -9.06 22.33
N VAL A 18 2.20 -9.40 23.63
CA VAL A 18 3.39 -9.31 24.49
C VAL A 18 4.51 -10.22 23.98
N ILE A 19 4.21 -11.46 23.57
CA ILE A 19 5.20 -12.37 22.98
C ILE A 19 5.81 -11.79 21.70
N LEU A 20 4.99 -11.29 20.78
CA LEU A 20 5.46 -10.68 19.53
C LEU A 20 6.32 -9.45 19.80
N MET A 21 5.95 -8.63 20.78
CA MET A 21 6.74 -7.47 21.22
C MET A 21 8.11 -7.88 21.78
N LEU A 22 8.17 -8.95 22.57
CA LEU A 22 9.45 -9.48 23.07
C LEU A 22 10.32 -10.03 21.94
N VAL A 23 9.73 -10.78 21.00
CA VAL A 23 10.43 -11.30 19.81
C VAL A 23 10.96 -10.16 18.95
N PHE A 24 10.16 -9.12 18.71
CA PHE A 24 10.58 -7.91 17.99
C PHE A 24 11.76 -7.21 18.69
N SER A 25 11.66 -7.00 20.01
CA SER A 25 12.72 -6.37 20.79
C SER A 25 14.00 -7.21 20.85
N TRP A 26 13.91 -8.53 20.73
CA TRP A 26 15.07 -9.40 20.64
C TRP A 26 15.70 -9.39 19.24
N LEU A 27 14.89 -9.49 18.18
CA LEU A 27 15.36 -9.50 16.80
C LEU A 27 15.96 -8.16 16.36
N SER A 28 15.41 -7.05 16.81
CA SER A 28 15.87 -5.69 16.48
C SER A 28 17.21 -5.31 17.13
N LYS A 29 17.64 -6.04 18.17
CA LYS A 29 18.96 -5.86 18.83
C LYS A 29 20.09 -6.58 18.11
N LYS A 30 19.79 -7.52 17.21
CA LYS A 30 20.85 -8.28 16.52
C LYS A 30 21.44 -7.43 15.39
N PRO A 31 22.78 -7.22 15.35
CA PRO A 31 23.41 -6.37 14.35
C PRO A 31 23.21 -6.90 12.92
N SER A 32 23.15 -8.23 12.77
CA SER A 32 22.84 -8.87 11.48
C SER A 32 21.47 -8.48 10.90
N ASN A 33 20.53 -8.01 11.73
CA ASN A 33 19.18 -7.63 11.31
C ASN A 33 19.02 -6.12 11.10
N HIS A 34 20.07 -5.31 11.25
CA HIS A 34 19.97 -3.84 11.08
C HIS A 34 19.53 -3.45 9.68
N VAL A 35 19.89 -4.23 8.66
CA VAL A 35 19.43 -4.02 7.27
C VAL A 35 17.91 -4.13 7.14
N VAL A 36 17.26 -4.94 7.97
CA VAL A 36 15.80 -5.15 7.95
C VAL A 36 15.07 -4.11 8.80
N TYR A 37 15.58 -3.80 9.99
CA TYR A 37 14.90 -2.90 10.94
C TYR A 37 15.23 -1.41 10.75
N TYR A 38 16.40 -1.07 10.17
CA TYR A 38 16.84 0.32 9.96
C TYR A 38 17.22 0.64 8.49
N PRO A 39 16.47 0.15 7.46
CA PRO A 39 16.86 0.33 6.06
C PRO A 39 16.93 1.82 5.68
N ASN A 40 15.98 2.64 6.11
CA ASN A 40 15.94 4.07 5.76
C ASN A 40 17.11 4.87 6.36
N ARG A 41 17.62 4.47 7.55
CA ARG A 41 18.80 5.13 8.15
C ARG A 41 20.06 4.78 7.36
N ILE A 42 20.22 3.49 7.04
CA ILE A 42 21.35 2.99 6.25
C ILE A 42 21.37 3.63 4.85
N LEU A 43 20.20 3.74 4.20
CA LEU A 43 20.07 4.40 2.89
C LEU A 43 20.44 5.89 2.94
N LYS A 44 20.34 6.53 4.11
CA LYS A 44 20.75 7.92 4.34
C LYS A 44 22.19 8.06 4.82
N GLY A 45 22.93 6.94 4.92
CA GLY A 45 24.29 6.93 5.44
C GLY A 45 24.39 7.18 6.95
N LEU A 46 23.27 7.10 7.67
CA LEU A 46 23.25 7.22 9.12
C LEU A 46 23.50 5.84 9.74
N GLU A 47 24.36 5.79 10.75
CA GLU A 47 24.62 4.55 11.48
C GLU A 47 23.35 4.05 12.19
N PRO A 48 23.17 2.71 12.27
CA PRO A 48 22.18 2.12 13.16
C PRO A 48 22.40 2.63 14.58
N TYR A 49 21.31 2.94 15.29
CA TYR A 49 21.43 3.42 16.66
C TYR A 49 21.77 2.26 17.60
N ASP A 50 23.06 2.09 17.87
CA ASP A 50 23.60 1.10 18.79
C ASP A 50 23.97 1.73 20.13
N SER A 51 22.97 1.97 20.98
CA SER A 51 23.22 2.25 22.39
C SER A 51 23.38 0.92 23.15
N PRO A 52 24.54 0.64 23.77
CA PRO A 52 24.78 -0.62 24.51
C PRO A 52 23.87 -0.83 25.73
N ARG A 53 23.10 0.20 26.13
CA ARG A 53 22.11 0.16 27.24
C ARG A 53 20.65 0.12 26.75
N ARG A 54 20.37 -0.39 25.54
CA ARG A 54 19.00 -0.41 25.02
C ARG A 54 18.12 -1.38 25.81
N SER A 55 17.25 -0.84 26.67
CA SER A 55 16.18 -1.62 27.32
C SER A 55 15.24 -2.21 26.27
N THR A 56 14.52 -3.28 26.60
CA THR A 56 13.58 -3.96 25.68
C THR A 56 12.46 -3.05 25.17
N PHE A 57 12.19 -1.93 25.85
CA PHE A 57 11.15 -0.96 25.49
C PHE A 57 11.68 0.44 25.16
N ALA A 58 13.01 0.60 25.01
CA ALA A 58 13.60 1.91 24.67
C ALA A 58 13.06 2.48 23.36
N TRP A 59 12.74 1.63 22.37
CA TRP A 59 12.17 2.04 21.10
C TRP A 59 10.79 2.70 21.25
N VAL A 60 10.00 2.32 22.27
CA VAL A 60 8.67 2.91 22.54
C VAL A 60 8.86 4.35 23.00
N LYS A 61 9.77 4.57 23.96
CA LYS A 61 10.12 5.92 24.43
C LYS A 61 10.63 6.78 23.26
N GLU A 62 11.52 6.23 22.45
CA GLU A 62 12.08 6.90 21.27
C GLU A 62 10.99 7.29 20.25
N ALA A 63 10.05 6.38 19.96
CA ALA A 63 8.91 6.65 19.09
C ALA A 63 7.99 7.74 19.65
N CYS A 64 7.76 7.77 20.97
CA CYS A 64 6.95 8.82 21.61
C CYS A 64 7.66 10.17 21.71
N THR A 65 9.00 10.20 21.78
CA THR A 65 9.78 11.45 21.84
C THR A 65 10.09 12.04 20.47
N SER A 66 9.92 11.27 19.39
CA SER A 66 10.22 11.72 18.03
C SER A 66 9.28 12.85 17.62
N THR A 67 9.83 13.93 17.07
CA THR A 67 9.03 15.07 16.63
C THR A 67 8.55 14.89 15.18
N GLU A 68 7.51 15.64 14.81
CA GLU A 68 6.99 15.63 13.43
C GLU A 68 8.06 16.09 12.41
N ALA A 69 8.92 17.04 12.78
CA ALA A 69 10.03 17.49 11.95
C ALA A 69 11.06 16.36 11.70
N ASP A 70 11.35 15.54 12.73
CA ASP A 70 12.24 14.39 12.59
C ASP A 70 11.64 13.36 11.61
N ILE A 71 10.34 13.08 11.71
CA ILE A 71 9.62 12.16 10.81
C ILE A 71 9.69 12.66 9.37
N ILE A 72 9.44 13.96 9.13
CA ILE A 72 9.50 14.56 7.80
C ILE A 72 10.92 14.45 7.23
N SER A 73 11.95 14.74 8.02
CA SER A 73 13.35 14.68 7.56
C SER A 73 13.81 13.25 7.25
N ILE A 74 13.31 12.23 7.96
CA ILE A 74 13.74 10.82 7.80
C ILE A 74 12.89 10.08 6.77
N SER A 75 11.57 10.21 6.81
CA SER A 75 10.64 9.39 6.01
C SER A 75 9.84 10.19 4.98
N GLY A 76 9.92 11.52 5.02
CA GLY A 76 9.18 12.40 4.12
C GLY A 76 7.79 12.77 4.62
N VAL A 77 7.19 13.72 3.91
CA VAL A 77 5.93 14.39 4.30
C VAL A 77 4.73 13.45 4.21
N ASP A 78 4.69 12.55 3.22
CA ASP A 78 3.60 11.56 3.08
C ASP A 78 3.47 10.67 4.32
N THR A 79 4.60 10.28 4.92
CA THR A 79 4.62 9.49 6.16
C THR A 79 4.12 10.32 7.34
N ALA A 80 4.53 11.59 7.44
CA ALA A 80 4.04 12.49 8.48
C ALA A 80 2.53 12.69 8.39
N VAL A 81 1.97 12.91 7.19
CA VAL A 81 0.53 13.01 6.96
C VAL A 81 -0.20 11.73 7.38
N TYR A 82 0.38 10.55 7.15
CA TYR A 82 -0.18 9.29 7.62
C TYR A 82 -0.20 9.19 9.17
N PHE A 83 0.84 9.68 9.86
CA PHE A 83 0.82 9.78 11.33
C PHE A 83 -0.19 10.81 11.84
N VAL A 84 -0.36 11.94 11.16
CA VAL A 84 -1.42 12.91 11.48
C VAL A 84 -2.79 12.27 11.32
N PHE A 85 -3.01 11.48 10.26
CA PHE A 85 -4.23 10.71 10.08
C PHE A 85 -4.47 9.73 11.24
N LEU A 86 -3.48 8.89 11.58
CA LEU A 86 -3.62 7.91 12.67
C LEU A 86 -3.84 8.58 14.04
N SER A 87 -3.11 9.64 14.34
CA SER A 87 -3.28 10.39 15.60
C SER A 87 -4.63 11.11 15.68
N THR A 88 -5.14 11.60 14.55
CA THR A 88 -6.50 12.19 14.47
C THR A 88 -7.56 11.14 14.72
N VAL A 89 -7.45 9.96 14.10
CA VAL A 89 -8.37 8.83 14.34
C VAL A 89 -8.33 8.40 15.81
N LEU A 90 -7.13 8.26 16.39
CA LEU A 90 -6.97 7.95 17.81
C LEU A 90 -7.61 9.03 18.69
N GLY A 91 -7.40 10.31 18.38
CA GLY A 91 -8.00 11.43 19.09
C GLY A 91 -9.53 11.44 19.03
N ILE A 92 -10.12 11.10 17.89
CA ILE A 92 -11.58 10.96 17.73
C ILE A 92 -12.09 9.81 18.61
N LEU A 93 -11.43 8.65 18.57
CA LEU A 93 -11.84 7.48 19.35
C LEU A 93 -11.71 7.70 20.86
N THR A 94 -10.63 8.34 21.33
CA THR A 94 -10.42 8.61 22.76
C THR A 94 -11.41 9.64 23.29
N LEU A 95 -11.64 10.73 22.55
CA LEU A 95 -12.61 11.76 22.93
C LEU A 95 -14.04 11.20 22.93
N SER A 96 -14.38 10.42 21.90
CA SER A 96 -15.68 9.74 21.83
C SER A 96 -15.83 8.74 22.97
N GLY A 97 -14.81 7.92 23.26
CA GLY A 97 -14.85 6.97 24.38
C GLY A 97 -15.03 7.65 25.73
N LEU A 98 -14.33 8.77 25.97
CA LEU A 98 -14.41 9.52 27.22
C LEU A 98 -15.81 10.12 27.45
N VAL A 99 -16.54 10.47 26.40
CA VAL A 99 -17.91 10.99 26.52
C VAL A 99 -18.96 9.88 26.52
N LEU A 100 -18.84 8.92 25.60
CA LEU A 100 -19.85 7.88 25.41
C LEU A 100 -19.87 6.88 26.56
N LEU A 101 -18.72 6.47 27.09
CA LEU A 101 -18.67 5.43 28.14
C LEU A 101 -19.36 5.89 29.44
N PRO A 102 -19.08 7.07 30.01
CA PRO A 102 -19.70 7.50 31.26
C PRO A 102 -21.17 7.88 31.11
N VAL A 103 -21.61 8.30 29.92
CA VAL A 103 -23.00 8.74 29.69
C VAL A 103 -23.88 7.58 29.26
N LEU A 104 -23.50 6.83 28.22
CA LEU A 104 -24.37 5.82 27.63
C LEU A 104 -24.38 4.51 28.42
N LEU A 105 -23.26 4.07 29.02
CA LEU A 105 -23.25 2.80 29.76
C LEU A 105 -24.18 2.81 30.98
N PRO A 106 -24.22 3.86 31.83
CA PRO A 106 -25.18 3.90 32.93
C PRO A 106 -26.62 4.03 32.45
N VAL A 107 -26.87 4.84 31.42
CA VAL A 107 -28.22 5.04 30.86
C VAL A 107 -28.80 3.75 30.29
N SER A 108 -27.98 2.96 29.59
CA SER A 108 -28.39 1.66 29.06
C SER A 108 -28.50 0.59 30.15
N SER A 109 -27.55 0.53 31.08
CA SER A 109 -27.48 -0.53 32.10
C SER A 109 -28.57 -0.41 33.18
N THR A 110 -28.99 0.82 33.49
CA THR A 110 -30.05 1.08 34.50
C THR A 110 -31.46 0.82 33.99
N ASP A 111 -31.65 0.50 32.72
CA ASP A 111 -32.96 0.12 32.17
C ASP A 111 -33.21 -1.39 32.32
N LYS A 112 -34.47 -1.77 32.49
CA LYS A 112 -34.89 -3.17 32.71
C LYS A 112 -35.61 -3.78 31.52
N ALA A 113 -35.73 -3.07 30.40
CA ALA A 113 -36.47 -3.54 29.23
C ALA A 113 -35.88 -4.84 28.64
N GLY A 114 -34.55 -4.95 28.53
CA GLY A 114 -33.88 -6.17 28.08
C GLY A 114 -34.05 -7.37 29.02
N THR A 115 -34.28 -7.12 30.32
CA THR A 115 -34.57 -8.20 31.29
C THR A 115 -35.98 -8.77 31.11
N LYS A 116 -36.95 -7.92 30.71
CA LYS A 116 -38.32 -8.36 30.33
C LYS A 116 -38.29 -9.16 29.02
N ILE A 117 -37.54 -8.68 28.03
CA ILE A 117 -37.39 -9.35 26.72
C ILE A 117 -36.70 -10.71 26.85
N ALA A 118 -35.67 -10.82 27.70
CA ALA A 118 -34.98 -12.08 28.00
C ALA A 118 -35.85 -13.12 28.72
N GLN A 119 -36.97 -12.71 29.33
CA GLN A 119 -37.95 -13.62 29.94
C GLN A 119 -39.00 -14.11 28.93
N THR A 120 -39.25 -13.36 27.84
CA THR A 120 -40.23 -13.71 26.80
C THR A 120 -39.60 -14.46 25.62
N ILE A 121 -38.32 -14.21 25.33
CA ILE A 121 -37.56 -14.86 24.24
C ILE A 121 -36.71 -16.00 24.82
N SER A 122 -36.53 -17.09 24.06
CA SER A 122 -35.75 -18.28 24.45
C SER A 122 -34.43 -17.94 25.17
N LYS A 123 -34.13 -18.65 26.27
CA LYS A 123 -32.86 -18.58 27.01
C LYS A 123 -31.67 -18.62 26.03
N GLY A 124 -30.98 -17.49 25.88
CA GLY A 124 -29.79 -17.36 25.02
C GLY A 124 -29.85 -16.26 23.94
N ALA A 125 -30.99 -15.60 23.74
CA ALA A 125 -31.12 -14.53 22.74
C ALA A 125 -30.59 -13.15 23.21
N PHE A 126 -30.49 -12.92 24.52
CA PHE A 126 -30.03 -11.66 25.11
C PHE A 126 -28.77 -11.91 25.95
N ASN A 127 -27.61 -11.39 25.51
CA ASN A 127 -26.33 -11.57 26.19
C ASN A 127 -26.11 -10.49 27.26
N ASP A 128 -25.16 -10.73 28.17
CA ASP A 128 -24.76 -9.74 29.19
C ASP A 128 -24.21 -8.43 28.58
N LEU A 129 -23.61 -8.49 27.39
CA LEU A 129 -23.14 -7.30 26.66
C LEU A 129 -24.30 -6.50 26.04
N ASP A 130 -25.42 -7.14 25.72
CA ASP A 130 -26.57 -6.47 25.09
C ASP A 130 -27.26 -5.51 26.09
N LYS A 131 -27.08 -5.75 27.41
CA LYS A 131 -27.47 -4.84 28.50
C LYS A 131 -26.78 -3.47 28.43
N LEU A 132 -25.61 -3.40 27.78
CA LEU A 132 -24.82 -2.16 27.64
C LEU A 132 -25.16 -1.37 26.36
N SER A 133 -26.08 -1.88 25.55
CA SER A 133 -26.46 -1.29 24.27
C SER A 133 -27.83 -0.64 24.32
N MET A 134 -28.19 0.08 23.25
CA MET A 134 -29.54 0.63 23.06
C MET A 134 -30.63 -0.46 23.10
N ALA A 135 -30.29 -1.73 22.84
CA ALA A 135 -31.23 -2.85 22.88
C ALA A 135 -31.86 -3.09 24.28
N ASN A 136 -31.24 -2.60 25.35
CA ASN A 136 -31.79 -2.71 26.71
C ASN A 136 -32.77 -1.57 27.08
N VAL A 137 -32.96 -0.58 26.18
CA VAL A 137 -33.80 0.60 26.42
C VAL A 137 -35.22 0.38 25.91
N GLU A 138 -36.22 0.76 26.70
CA GLU A 138 -37.64 0.58 26.32
C GLU A 138 -38.06 1.50 25.15
N GLU A 139 -38.95 0.99 24.29
CA GLU A 139 -39.54 1.79 23.22
C GLU A 139 -40.28 3.01 23.79
N LYS A 140 -40.10 4.19 23.16
CA LYS A 140 -40.65 5.49 23.59
C LYS A 140 -40.09 6.04 24.92
N SER A 141 -39.02 5.44 25.45
CA SER A 141 -38.34 5.96 26.65
C SER A 141 -37.64 7.31 26.38
N PRO A 142 -37.70 8.29 27.31
CA PRO A 142 -36.96 9.55 27.17
C PRO A 142 -35.43 9.34 27.18
N ARG A 143 -34.95 8.16 27.59
CA ARG A 143 -33.53 7.79 27.60
C ARG A 143 -32.91 7.74 26.20
N LEU A 144 -33.72 7.56 25.15
CA LEU A 144 -33.26 7.62 23.75
C LEU A 144 -32.70 9.00 23.37
N TRP A 145 -33.15 10.07 24.04
CA TRP A 145 -32.57 11.41 23.83
C TRP A 145 -31.09 11.47 24.19
N ALA A 146 -30.63 10.69 25.18
CA ALA A 146 -29.21 10.63 25.53
C ALA A 146 -28.39 10.10 24.35
N PHE A 147 -28.85 9.04 23.67
CA PHE A 147 -28.20 8.49 22.49
C PHE A 147 -28.17 9.50 21.34
N LEU A 148 -29.30 10.16 21.07
CA LEU A 148 -29.39 11.16 20.01
C LEU A 148 -28.41 12.33 20.25
N ILE A 149 -28.41 12.89 21.46
CA ILE A 149 -27.52 14.00 21.83
C ILE A 149 -26.06 13.55 21.75
N SER A 150 -25.73 12.35 22.25
CA SER A 150 -24.39 11.78 22.15
C SER A 150 -23.93 11.62 20.71
N THR A 151 -24.80 11.21 19.78
CA THR A 151 -24.48 11.14 18.34
C THR A 151 -24.13 12.51 17.78
N TYR A 152 -24.95 13.53 18.02
CA TYR A 152 -24.66 14.90 17.56
C TYR A 152 -23.35 15.44 18.13
N LEU A 153 -23.09 15.19 19.41
CA LEU A 153 -21.88 15.63 20.10
C LEU A 153 -20.63 14.94 19.52
N VAL A 154 -20.67 13.62 19.30
CA VAL A 154 -19.56 12.89 18.66
C VAL A 154 -19.36 13.34 17.21
N SER A 155 -20.43 13.57 16.45
CA SER A 155 -20.34 14.10 15.09
C SER A 155 -19.67 15.47 15.09
N PHE A 156 -20.08 16.39 15.97
CA PHE A 156 -19.47 17.70 16.09
C PHE A 156 -17.97 17.61 16.39
N PHE A 157 -17.57 16.81 17.38
CA PHE A 157 -16.15 16.62 17.70
C PHE A 157 -15.36 15.98 16.57
N THR A 158 -15.96 15.02 15.87
CA THR A 158 -15.37 14.39 14.68
C THR A 158 -15.11 15.45 13.61
N PHE A 159 -16.11 16.25 13.25
CA PHE A 159 -15.94 17.33 12.26
C PHE A 159 -14.88 18.35 12.69
N TYR A 160 -14.86 18.75 13.97
CA TYR A 160 -13.86 19.68 14.48
C TYR A 160 -12.44 19.11 14.39
N MET A 161 -12.23 17.86 14.80
CA MET A 161 -10.93 17.18 14.71
C MET A 161 -10.48 17.01 13.26
N LEU A 162 -11.39 16.63 12.35
CA LEU A 162 -11.11 16.54 10.92
C LEU A 162 -10.72 17.91 10.35
N TRP A 163 -11.46 18.96 10.68
CA TRP A 163 -11.16 20.32 10.22
C TRP A 163 -9.78 20.79 10.70
N LYS A 164 -9.47 20.58 11.98
CA LYS A 164 -8.16 20.91 12.56
C LYS A 164 -7.03 20.13 11.87
N ALA A 165 -7.20 18.82 11.69
CA ALA A 165 -6.21 17.98 11.02
C ALA A 165 -6.04 18.35 9.54
N TYR A 166 -7.13 18.67 8.85
CA TYR A 166 -7.09 19.09 7.44
C TYR A 166 -6.34 20.41 7.27
N LYS A 167 -6.57 21.40 8.15
CA LYS A 167 -5.82 22.65 8.17
C LYS A 167 -4.33 22.40 8.40
N HIS A 168 -3.97 21.58 9.40
CA HIS A 168 -2.59 21.20 9.70
C HIS A 168 -1.91 20.52 8.50
N VAL A 169 -2.55 19.52 7.89
CA VAL A 169 -2.02 18.81 6.70
C VAL A 169 -1.84 19.77 5.52
N THR A 170 -2.73 20.74 5.35
CA THR A 170 -2.61 21.77 4.31
C THR A 170 -1.38 22.66 4.53
N GLU A 171 -1.14 23.07 5.77
CA GLU A 171 0.05 23.86 6.17
C GLU A 171 1.35 23.05 5.99
N LEU A 172 1.36 21.77 6.36
CA LEU A 172 2.48 20.85 6.10
C LEU A 172 2.76 20.72 4.61
N ARG A 173 1.70 20.56 3.79
CA ARG A 173 1.83 20.48 2.33
C ARG A 173 2.38 21.78 1.75
N ALA A 174 1.88 22.93 2.19
CA ALA A 174 2.36 24.24 1.73
C ALA A 174 3.84 24.45 2.08
N THR A 175 4.24 24.08 3.30
CA THR A 175 5.63 24.14 3.76
C THR A 175 6.51 23.20 2.94
N ALA A 176 6.06 21.96 2.72
CA ALA A 176 6.77 20.97 1.92
C ALA A 176 7.02 21.44 0.48
N LEU A 177 6.01 22.04 -0.16
CA LEU A 177 6.11 22.58 -1.51
C LEU A 177 6.97 23.86 -1.59
N SER A 178 7.13 24.58 -0.49
CA SER A 178 7.98 25.77 -0.38
C SER A 178 9.46 25.44 -0.13
N THR A 179 9.78 24.17 0.16
CA THR A 179 11.16 23.69 0.37
C THR A 179 12.03 24.00 -0.85
N PRO A 180 13.30 24.43 -0.67
CA PRO A 180 14.19 24.78 -1.78
C PRO A 180 14.63 23.59 -2.65
N GLU A 181 14.35 22.35 -2.22
CA GLU A 181 14.70 21.14 -2.95
C GLU A 181 14.08 21.15 -4.36
N VAL A 182 14.95 21.10 -5.37
CA VAL A 182 14.57 21.15 -6.77
C VAL A 182 14.25 19.73 -7.21
N LYS A 183 12.98 19.46 -7.52
CA LYS A 183 12.55 18.14 -8.00
C LYS A 183 12.18 18.19 -9.48
N PRO A 184 12.53 17.17 -10.29
CA PRO A 184 12.28 17.19 -11.73
C PRO A 184 10.79 17.28 -12.07
N GLU A 185 9.92 16.69 -11.26
CA GLU A 185 8.46 16.77 -11.45
C GLU A 185 7.90 18.20 -11.41
N GLN A 186 8.56 19.14 -10.71
CA GLN A 186 8.10 20.54 -10.62
C GLN A 186 8.25 21.32 -11.93
N PHE A 187 9.07 20.82 -12.85
CA PHE A 187 9.36 21.45 -14.14
C PHE A 187 8.78 20.68 -15.31
N ALA A 188 8.08 19.58 -15.04
CA ALA A 188 7.62 18.64 -16.05
C ALA A 188 6.10 18.54 -16.06
N ILE A 189 5.55 18.38 -17.25
CA ILE A 189 4.14 18.00 -17.45
C ILE A 189 4.09 16.68 -18.21
N LEU A 190 3.07 15.87 -17.91
CA LEU A 190 2.76 14.68 -18.65
C LEU A 190 1.71 15.02 -19.72
N VAL A 191 2.07 14.85 -20.98
CA VAL A 191 1.20 15.04 -22.13
C VAL A 191 0.78 13.68 -22.66
N ARG A 192 -0.52 13.47 -22.84
CA ARG A 192 -1.14 12.26 -23.40
C ARG A 192 -2.07 12.65 -24.56
N ASP A 193 -2.53 11.65 -25.28
CA ASP A 193 -3.48 11.81 -26.40
C ASP A 193 -2.98 12.80 -27.49
N ILE A 194 -1.71 12.67 -27.86
CA ILE A 194 -1.08 13.50 -28.90
C ILE A 194 -1.66 13.08 -30.28
N PRO A 195 -2.10 14.04 -31.12
CA PRO A 195 -2.68 13.73 -32.42
C PRO A 195 -1.67 13.06 -33.36
N ALA A 196 -2.19 12.44 -34.44
CA ALA A 196 -1.36 11.80 -35.45
C ALA A 196 -0.32 12.78 -36.02
N VAL A 197 0.85 12.25 -36.37
CA VAL A 197 1.99 13.07 -36.82
C VAL A 197 1.69 13.61 -38.23
N PRO A 198 1.87 14.92 -38.47
CA PRO A 198 1.79 15.49 -39.82
C PRO A 198 2.81 14.87 -40.77
N GLN A 199 2.51 14.81 -42.07
CA GLN A 199 3.41 14.24 -43.07
C GLN A 199 4.77 14.98 -43.07
N GLY A 200 5.86 14.24 -42.88
CA GLY A 200 7.23 14.76 -42.98
C GLY A 200 7.86 15.29 -41.68
N GLN A 201 7.17 15.27 -40.54
CA GLN A 201 7.73 15.65 -39.23
C GLN A 201 7.92 14.44 -38.31
N THR A 202 8.87 14.53 -37.38
CA THR A 202 8.93 13.57 -36.25
C THR A 202 7.94 13.96 -35.16
N ARG A 203 7.46 13.00 -34.35
CA ARG A 203 6.56 13.32 -33.23
C ARG A 203 7.20 14.29 -32.24
N LYS A 204 8.51 14.17 -32.04
CA LYS A 204 9.27 15.10 -31.20
C LYS A 204 9.20 16.53 -31.76
N GLU A 205 9.43 16.72 -33.06
CA GLU A 205 9.32 18.04 -33.70
C GLU A 205 7.90 18.62 -33.62
N GLN A 206 6.87 17.78 -33.76
CA GLN A 206 5.48 18.19 -33.59
C GLN A 206 5.22 18.73 -32.17
N ILE A 207 5.70 18.04 -31.14
CA ILE A 207 5.54 18.47 -29.74
C ILE A 207 6.35 19.72 -29.47
N ASP A 208 7.62 19.74 -29.89
CA ASP A 208 8.52 20.87 -29.68
C ASP A 208 7.98 22.12 -30.37
N SER A 209 7.49 22.03 -31.60
CA SER A 209 6.88 23.17 -32.32
C SER A 209 5.59 23.65 -31.66
N TYR A 210 4.72 22.73 -31.23
CA TYR A 210 3.47 23.06 -30.54
C TYR A 210 3.74 23.85 -29.25
N PHE A 211 4.57 23.32 -28.35
CA PHE A 211 4.85 23.97 -27.08
C PHE A 211 5.70 25.23 -27.21
N ARG A 212 6.61 25.32 -28.20
CA ARG A 212 7.34 26.57 -28.48
C ARG A 212 6.41 27.69 -28.94
N THR A 213 5.35 27.36 -29.67
CA THR A 213 4.38 28.35 -30.16
C THR A 213 3.53 28.91 -29.03
N ILE A 214 3.10 28.06 -28.09
CA ILE A 214 2.21 28.46 -26.98
C ILE A 214 3.01 29.05 -25.81
N TYR A 215 4.19 28.50 -25.52
CA TYR A 215 5.04 28.85 -24.39
C TYR A 215 6.43 29.29 -24.88
N PRO A 216 6.53 30.46 -25.55
CA PRO A 216 7.82 30.97 -26.03
C PRO A 216 8.77 31.19 -24.84
N GLU A 217 10.08 30.98 -25.05
CA GLU A 217 11.19 31.14 -24.07
C GLU A 217 11.17 30.24 -22.81
N THR A 218 10.00 29.72 -22.44
CA THR A 218 9.82 28.91 -21.23
C THR A 218 9.87 27.42 -21.50
N PHE A 219 9.50 26.98 -22.71
CA PHE A 219 9.68 25.61 -23.15
C PHE A 219 11.17 25.24 -23.23
N TYR A 220 11.55 24.12 -22.62
CA TYR A 220 12.93 23.61 -22.66
C TYR A 220 13.08 22.47 -23.66
N ARG A 221 12.41 21.34 -23.40
CA ARG A 221 12.57 20.10 -24.17
C ARG A 221 11.39 19.17 -23.96
N SER A 222 11.10 18.33 -24.95
CA SER A 222 10.23 17.16 -24.80
C SER A 222 11.01 15.83 -24.80
N ILE A 223 10.45 14.84 -24.11
CA ILE A 223 10.85 13.43 -24.11
C ILE A 223 9.62 12.60 -24.48
N VAL A 224 9.63 12.01 -25.67
CA VAL A 224 8.53 11.16 -26.17
C VAL A 224 8.58 9.80 -25.48
N ALA A 225 7.43 9.31 -25.02
CA ALA A 225 7.31 7.97 -24.47
C ALA A 225 7.48 6.92 -25.58
N THR A 226 8.19 5.84 -25.30
CA THR A 226 8.44 4.74 -26.24
C THR A 226 7.97 3.41 -25.69
N ASP A 227 7.57 2.48 -26.58
CA ASP A 227 7.22 1.12 -26.16
C ASP A 227 8.48 0.30 -25.87
N ASN A 228 8.91 0.32 -24.61
CA ASN A 228 10.13 -0.33 -24.15
C ASN A 228 9.92 -1.78 -23.66
N LYS A 229 8.83 -2.48 -24.01
CA LYS A 229 8.57 -3.85 -23.48
C LYS A 229 9.72 -4.83 -23.73
N GLU A 230 10.21 -4.90 -24.97
CA GLU A 230 11.31 -5.81 -25.35
C GLU A 230 12.64 -5.37 -24.74
N VAL A 231 12.92 -4.07 -24.78
CA VAL A 231 14.11 -3.46 -24.15
C VAL A 231 14.14 -3.75 -22.65
N ASN A 232 13.02 -3.57 -21.95
CA ASN A 232 12.90 -3.84 -20.51
C ASN A 232 13.10 -5.31 -20.21
N LYS A 233 12.57 -6.22 -21.04
CA LYS A 233 12.80 -7.67 -20.86
C LYS A 233 14.29 -8.03 -20.97
N ILE A 234 14.97 -7.53 -22.00
CA ILE A 234 16.41 -7.75 -22.19
C ILE A 234 17.20 -7.13 -21.02
N TRP A 235 16.81 -5.93 -20.58
CA TRP A 235 17.44 -5.24 -19.46
C TRP A 235 17.25 -5.98 -18.13
N GLU A 236 16.05 -6.49 -17.84
CA GLU A 236 15.78 -7.30 -16.64
C GLU A 236 16.59 -8.61 -16.65
N GLU A 237 16.70 -9.27 -17.80
CA GLU A 237 17.56 -10.45 -17.96
C GLU A 237 19.03 -10.10 -17.69
N LEU A 238 19.52 -9.00 -18.29
CA LEU A 238 20.89 -8.51 -18.13
C LEU A 238 21.21 -8.16 -16.67
N GLU A 239 20.31 -7.45 -15.98
CA GLU A 239 20.47 -7.08 -14.57
C GLU A 239 20.42 -8.32 -13.66
N GLY A 240 19.58 -9.29 -14.01
CA GLY A 240 19.55 -10.61 -13.38
C GLY A 240 20.90 -11.35 -13.50
N TYR A 241 21.56 -11.28 -14.66
CA TYR A 241 22.89 -11.86 -14.85
C TYR A 241 23.99 -11.08 -14.11
N LYS A 242 23.94 -9.75 -14.10
CA LYS A 242 24.88 -8.93 -13.29
C LYS A 242 24.78 -9.23 -11.80
N THR A 243 23.56 -9.34 -11.28
CA THR A 243 23.34 -9.68 -9.86
C THR A 243 23.89 -11.07 -9.53
N LYS A 244 23.68 -12.05 -10.42
CA LYS A 244 24.25 -13.40 -10.28
C LYS A 244 25.77 -13.40 -10.34
N LEU A 245 26.36 -12.58 -11.22
CA LEU A 245 27.81 -12.42 -11.32
C LEU A 245 28.40 -11.83 -10.04
N ALA A 246 27.85 -10.72 -9.54
CA ALA A 246 28.29 -10.11 -8.29
C ALA A 246 28.19 -11.09 -7.11
N HIS A 247 27.12 -11.88 -7.04
CA HIS A 247 26.97 -12.92 -6.03
C HIS A 247 28.02 -14.03 -6.17
N ALA A 248 28.29 -14.49 -7.39
CA ALA A 248 29.30 -15.50 -7.68
C ALA A 248 30.73 -15.02 -7.32
N GLU A 249 31.04 -13.76 -7.63
CA GLU A 249 32.31 -13.13 -7.28
C GLU A 249 32.48 -12.97 -5.76
N ALA A 250 31.41 -12.61 -5.04
CA ALA A 250 31.42 -12.53 -3.59
C ALA A 250 31.68 -13.91 -2.94
N ILE A 251 31.04 -14.97 -3.44
CA ILE A 251 31.30 -16.35 -3.00
C ILE A 251 32.75 -16.74 -3.29
N PHE A 252 33.26 -16.41 -4.48
CA PHE A 252 34.63 -16.71 -4.85
C PHE A 252 35.64 -15.98 -3.94
N ALA A 253 35.42 -14.69 -3.65
CA ALA A 253 36.23 -13.92 -2.71
C ALA A 253 36.19 -14.50 -1.29
N ALA A 254 35.01 -14.88 -0.80
CA ALA A 254 34.86 -15.55 0.49
C ALA A 254 35.62 -16.88 0.53
N SER A 255 35.56 -17.68 -0.55
CA SER A 255 36.26 -18.97 -0.62
C SER A 255 37.79 -18.87 -0.52
N LYS A 256 38.37 -17.75 -0.98
CA LYS A 256 39.81 -17.46 -0.83
C LYS A 256 40.19 -17.18 0.62
N SER A 257 39.30 -16.54 1.38
CA SER A 257 39.53 -16.20 2.79
C SER A 257 39.50 -17.42 3.73
N THR A 258 38.77 -18.48 3.36
CA THR A 258 38.55 -19.69 4.20
C THR A 258 39.67 -20.74 4.09
N GLY A 259 40.88 -20.35 3.64
CA GLY A 259 42.08 -21.19 3.72
C GLY A 259 42.41 -22.05 2.48
N LYS A 260 41.78 -21.83 1.33
CA LYS A 260 42.20 -22.40 0.03
C LYS A 260 42.81 -21.30 -0.85
N PRO A 261 44.13 -21.29 -1.11
CA PRO A 261 44.79 -20.19 -1.84
C PRO A 261 44.32 -20.04 -3.29
N GLU A 262 43.80 -21.10 -3.93
CA GLU A 262 43.30 -21.05 -5.30
C GLU A 262 41.83 -20.58 -5.43
N GLY A 263 41.05 -20.58 -4.34
CA GLY A 263 39.63 -20.22 -4.33
C GLY A 263 38.73 -21.21 -5.08
N GLY A 264 37.57 -21.55 -4.52
CA GLY A 264 36.60 -22.42 -5.18
C GLY A 264 35.69 -21.63 -6.13
N ARG A 265 35.82 -21.83 -7.44
CA ARG A 265 34.91 -21.18 -8.41
C ARG A 265 33.49 -21.76 -8.32
N PRO A 266 32.44 -20.93 -8.24
CA PRO A 266 31.07 -21.40 -8.15
C PRO A 266 30.61 -21.99 -9.48
N MET A 267 30.26 -23.28 -9.48
CA MET A 267 29.68 -23.97 -10.64
C MET A 267 28.16 -24.05 -10.51
N ASN A 268 27.44 -23.71 -11.58
CA ASN A 268 25.99 -23.85 -11.66
C ASN A 268 25.60 -24.77 -12.83
N LYS A 269 24.43 -25.40 -12.74
CA LYS A 269 23.84 -26.15 -13.86
C LYS A 269 22.83 -25.26 -14.59
N ILE A 270 22.80 -25.33 -15.92
CA ILE A 270 22.04 -24.40 -16.76
C ILE A 270 20.52 -24.70 -16.79
N GLY A 271 20.10 -25.92 -16.46
CA GLY A 271 18.71 -26.35 -16.61
C GLY A 271 17.76 -25.89 -15.50
N PHE A 272 16.54 -26.42 -15.54
CA PHE A 272 15.43 -26.03 -14.67
C PHE A 272 15.83 -26.00 -13.18
N LEU A 273 15.73 -24.82 -12.55
CA LEU A 273 16.10 -24.56 -11.15
C LEU A 273 17.52 -24.98 -10.75
N GLY A 274 18.45 -25.10 -11.70
CA GLY A 274 19.84 -25.53 -11.42
C GLY A 274 20.00 -27.02 -11.13
N LEU A 275 18.98 -27.85 -11.43
CA LEU A 275 18.98 -29.29 -11.11
C LEU A 275 19.46 -30.15 -12.30
N MET A 276 19.09 -29.76 -13.52
CA MET A 276 19.43 -30.46 -14.76
C MET A 276 20.43 -29.68 -15.61
N GLY A 277 21.14 -30.36 -16.50
CA GLY A 277 22.04 -29.74 -17.49
C GLY A 277 23.53 -29.74 -17.12
N LYS A 278 24.33 -29.22 -18.06
CA LYS A 278 25.80 -29.16 -17.97
C LYS A 278 26.22 -28.23 -16.82
N LYS A 279 27.19 -28.68 -16.01
CA LYS A 279 27.87 -27.83 -15.03
C LYS A 279 28.77 -26.84 -15.76
N VAL A 280 28.57 -25.56 -15.52
CA VAL A 280 29.38 -24.48 -16.08
C VAL A 280 29.88 -23.56 -14.97
N ASP A 281 31.03 -22.93 -15.23
CA ASP A 281 31.53 -21.85 -14.37
C ASP A 281 30.55 -20.68 -14.44
N THR A 282 29.98 -20.32 -13.30
CA THR A 282 28.94 -19.29 -13.21
C THR A 282 29.48 -17.93 -13.65
N ILE A 283 30.75 -17.64 -13.36
CA ILE A 283 31.38 -16.34 -13.65
C ILE A 283 31.53 -16.19 -15.17
N ASN A 284 32.16 -17.17 -15.82
CA ASN A 284 32.36 -17.14 -17.28
C ASN A 284 31.01 -17.14 -18.01
N TYR A 285 30.06 -17.99 -17.59
CA TYR A 285 28.74 -18.05 -18.21
C TYR A 285 27.97 -16.73 -18.10
N CYS A 286 28.00 -16.06 -16.93
CA CYS A 286 27.34 -14.77 -16.78
C CYS A 286 28.05 -13.69 -17.61
N ASN A 287 29.38 -13.68 -17.67
CA ASN A 287 30.14 -12.77 -18.53
C ASN A 287 29.78 -12.96 -20.02
N ASP A 288 29.75 -14.19 -20.51
CA ASP A 288 29.39 -14.51 -21.89
C ASP A 288 27.95 -14.07 -22.21
N LYS A 289 27.02 -14.23 -21.26
CA LYS A 289 25.64 -13.77 -21.43
C LYS A 289 25.52 -12.25 -21.40
N ILE A 290 26.30 -11.57 -20.56
CA ILE A 290 26.33 -10.11 -20.52
C ILE A 290 26.90 -9.57 -21.84
N THR A 291 28.01 -10.13 -22.34
CA THR A 291 28.61 -9.70 -23.62
C THR A 291 27.70 -9.97 -24.81
N GLU A 292 26.86 -11.02 -24.76
CA GLU A 292 25.82 -11.29 -25.77
C GLU A 292 24.63 -10.31 -25.68
N LEU A 293 24.17 -9.97 -24.47
CA LEU A 293 22.95 -9.18 -24.26
C LEU A 293 23.16 -7.68 -24.43
N VAL A 294 24.35 -7.15 -24.10
CA VAL A 294 24.66 -5.72 -24.25
C VAL A 294 24.44 -5.21 -25.69
N PRO A 295 25.01 -5.82 -26.75
CA PRO A 295 24.81 -5.32 -28.11
C PRO A 295 23.35 -5.48 -28.58
N LYS A 296 22.66 -6.55 -28.16
CA LYS A 296 21.23 -6.75 -28.44
C LYS A 296 20.38 -5.65 -27.79
N LEU A 297 20.71 -5.26 -26.55
CA LEU A 297 20.04 -4.17 -25.87
C LEU A 297 20.25 -2.85 -26.62
N GLU A 298 21.47 -2.54 -27.04
CA GLU A 298 21.78 -1.32 -27.78
C GLU A 298 21.08 -1.25 -29.14
N SER A 299 21.01 -2.36 -29.88
CA SER A 299 20.29 -2.42 -31.16
C SER A 299 18.79 -2.20 -30.95
N GLU A 300 18.20 -2.88 -29.97
CA GLU A 300 16.76 -2.75 -29.67
C GLU A 300 16.41 -1.35 -29.15
N GLN A 301 17.27 -0.72 -28.36
CA GLN A 301 17.10 0.66 -27.93
C GLN A 301 17.08 1.62 -29.12
N LYS A 302 18.01 1.48 -30.07
CA LYS A 302 18.06 2.32 -31.28
C LYS A 302 16.81 2.16 -32.15
N ASN A 303 16.32 0.93 -32.32
CA ASN A 303 15.11 0.63 -33.07
C ASN A 303 13.87 1.22 -32.37
N THR A 304 13.77 1.03 -31.05
CA THR A 304 12.64 1.48 -30.24
C THR A 304 12.47 3.00 -30.25
N VAL A 305 13.56 3.76 -30.17
CA VAL A 305 13.53 5.23 -30.23
C VAL A 305 13.06 5.75 -31.59
N LYS A 306 13.38 5.03 -32.67
CA LYS A 306 13.01 5.41 -34.05
C LYS A 306 11.57 5.04 -34.39
N GLU A 307 11.17 3.81 -34.11
CA GLU A 307 9.93 3.23 -34.67
C GLU A 307 8.79 3.14 -33.65
N LYS A 308 9.09 2.97 -32.36
CA LYS A 308 8.10 2.65 -31.32
C LYS A 308 7.71 3.85 -30.46
N GLN A 309 7.61 5.03 -31.06
CA GLN A 309 7.16 6.24 -30.37
C GLN A 309 5.66 6.17 -30.07
N GLN A 310 5.26 6.56 -28.86
CA GLN A 310 3.88 6.56 -28.38
C GLN A 310 3.25 7.96 -28.40
N ALA A 311 1.92 8.05 -28.32
CA ALA A 311 1.17 9.30 -28.32
C ALA A 311 1.18 9.98 -26.93
N SER A 312 2.33 9.96 -26.26
CA SER A 312 2.53 10.55 -24.94
C SER A 312 3.95 11.05 -24.81
N ALA A 313 4.15 12.10 -24.02
CA ALA A 313 5.45 12.71 -23.80
C ALA A 313 5.53 13.40 -22.45
N LEU A 314 6.74 13.54 -21.94
CA LEU A 314 7.06 14.45 -20.84
C LEU A 314 7.62 15.73 -21.45
N VAL A 315 7.05 16.87 -21.06
CA VAL A 315 7.50 18.19 -21.53
C VAL A 315 8.07 18.95 -20.35
N PHE A 316 9.25 19.52 -20.54
CA PHE A 316 10.01 20.24 -19.52
C PHE A 316 10.02 21.73 -19.81
N PHE A 317 9.92 22.52 -18.75
CA PHE A 317 9.98 23.98 -18.78
C PHE A 317 11.15 24.50 -17.94
N ASN A 318 11.62 25.71 -18.27
CA ASN A 318 12.64 26.41 -17.50
C ASN A 318 12.08 27.00 -16.18
N SER A 319 10.76 27.15 -16.07
CA SER A 319 10.07 27.77 -14.92
C SER A 319 9.00 26.85 -14.34
N ARG A 320 8.97 26.74 -13.01
CA ARG A 320 7.95 25.98 -12.25
C ARG A 320 6.55 26.55 -12.50
N VAL A 321 6.44 27.88 -12.58
CA VAL A 321 5.16 28.57 -12.80
C VAL A 321 4.61 28.24 -14.19
N ALA A 322 5.49 28.18 -15.20
CA ALA A 322 5.09 27.80 -16.55
C ALA A 322 4.60 26.35 -16.62
N ALA A 323 5.31 25.42 -15.96
CA ALA A 323 4.89 24.01 -15.89
C ALA A 323 3.52 23.84 -15.22
N VAL A 324 3.28 24.48 -14.07
CA VAL A 324 1.99 24.41 -13.36
C VAL A 324 0.86 25.05 -14.19
N SER A 325 1.11 26.22 -14.79
CA SER A 325 0.13 26.87 -15.67
C SER A 325 -0.23 26.00 -16.87
N ALA A 326 0.78 25.37 -17.49
CA ALA A 326 0.58 24.45 -18.60
C ALA A 326 -0.17 23.18 -18.20
N ALA A 327 0.02 22.66 -16.98
CA ALA A 327 -0.68 21.50 -16.46
C ALA A 327 -2.17 21.76 -16.17
N GLN A 328 -2.53 23.01 -15.84
CA GLN A 328 -3.90 23.39 -15.48
C GLN A 328 -4.70 23.95 -16.66
N THR A 329 -4.05 24.26 -17.77
CA THR A 329 -4.69 24.84 -18.96
C THR A 329 -5.21 23.75 -19.90
N ILE A 330 -6.37 23.98 -20.50
CA ILE A 330 -6.90 23.13 -21.57
C ILE A 330 -6.22 23.51 -22.89
N HIS A 331 -5.53 22.56 -23.51
CA HIS A 331 -4.69 22.79 -24.70
C HIS A 331 -5.46 22.70 -26.02
N ALA A 332 -6.54 21.91 -26.07
CA ALA A 332 -7.31 21.69 -27.29
C ALA A 332 -8.81 21.87 -27.06
N LYS A 333 -9.54 22.18 -28.13
CA LYS A 333 -11.01 22.28 -28.09
C LYS A 333 -11.69 20.95 -27.79
N MET A 334 -11.06 19.85 -28.21
CA MET A 334 -11.55 18.49 -27.96
C MET A 334 -10.82 17.87 -26.77
N VAL A 335 -11.60 17.24 -25.88
CA VAL A 335 -11.11 16.65 -24.61
C VAL A 335 -10.21 15.43 -24.83
N ASP A 336 -10.31 14.78 -25.99
CA ASP A 336 -9.53 13.59 -26.35
C ASP A 336 -8.21 13.91 -27.07
N THR A 337 -7.79 15.18 -27.08
CA THR A 337 -6.54 15.62 -27.73
C THR A 337 -5.73 16.49 -26.79
N TRP A 338 -4.40 16.30 -26.78
CA TRP A 338 -3.47 17.08 -25.95
C TRP A 338 -3.90 17.14 -24.48
N THR A 339 -4.19 15.97 -23.89
CA THR A 339 -4.52 15.90 -22.47
C THR A 339 -3.24 16.09 -21.66
N VAL A 340 -3.26 17.02 -20.70
CA VAL A 340 -2.09 17.36 -19.90
C VAL A 340 -2.41 17.13 -18.44
N ASP A 341 -1.48 16.48 -17.74
CA ASP A 341 -1.50 16.27 -16.31
C ASP A 341 -0.16 16.73 -15.70
N GLU A 342 -0.13 17.00 -14.40
CA GLU A 342 1.13 17.18 -13.67
C GLU A 342 2.00 15.92 -13.77
N ALA A 343 3.29 16.08 -14.05
CA ALA A 343 4.17 14.93 -14.17
C ALA A 343 4.38 14.27 -12.80
N PRO A 344 4.21 12.93 -12.67
CA PRO A 344 4.59 12.23 -11.46
C PRO A 344 6.12 12.18 -11.32
N GLU A 345 6.60 11.89 -10.11
CA GLU A 345 8.00 11.51 -9.90
C GLU A 345 8.37 10.35 -10.86
N PRO A 346 9.56 10.38 -11.50
CA PRO A 346 9.95 9.38 -12.51
C PRO A 346 9.81 7.91 -12.07
N ARG A 347 10.01 7.63 -10.77
CA ARG A 347 9.88 6.28 -10.18
C ARG A 347 8.43 5.82 -10.03
N GLN A 348 7.48 6.75 -10.05
CA GLN A 348 6.06 6.50 -9.88
C GLN A 348 5.34 6.32 -11.22
N ILE A 349 5.97 6.68 -12.34
CA ILE A 349 5.35 6.59 -13.67
C ILE A 349 5.14 5.11 -14.05
N ILE A 350 3.91 4.79 -14.45
CA ILE A 350 3.54 3.48 -15.02
C ILE A 350 3.60 3.60 -16.55
N TRP A 351 4.77 3.32 -17.11
CA TRP A 351 5.05 3.46 -18.54
C TRP A 351 4.09 2.69 -19.45
N SER A 352 3.60 1.51 -19.01
CA SER A 352 2.64 0.70 -19.77
C SER A 352 1.28 1.38 -19.98
N ASN A 353 0.94 2.36 -19.14
CA ASN A 353 -0.36 3.02 -19.13
C ASN A 353 -0.38 4.36 -19.86
N LEU A 354 0.79 4.96 -20.12
CA LEU A 354 0.90 6.21 -20.87
C LEU A 354 0.24 6.19 -22.26
N PRO A 355 0.45 5.17 -23.12
CA PRO A 355 -0.04 5.20 -24.50
C PRO A 355 -1.55 4.99 -24.64
N MET A 356 -2.26 4.67 -23.56
CA MET A 356 -3.69 4.36 -23.62
C MET A 356 -4.48 5.62 -23.99
N LYS A 357 -5.35 5.53 -25.00
CA LYS A 357 -6.17 6.67 -25.46
C LYS A 357 -7.26 7.05 -24.45
N PHE A 358 -7.70 8.30 -24.47
CA PHE A 358 -8.77 8.82 -23.60
C PHE A 358 -10.01 7.88 -23.50
N TYR A 359 -10.69 7.58 -24.62
CA TYR A 359 -11.88 6.72 -24.60
C TYR A 359 -11.60 5.30 -24.13
N GLN A 360 -10.41 4.76 -24.43
CA GLN A 360 -10.01 3.44 -23.97
C GLN A 360 -9.86 3.41 -22.44
N ARG A 361 -9.31 4.48 -21.84
CA ARG A 361 -9.20 4.62 -20.38
C ARG A 361 -10.58 4.71 -19.73
N GLN A 362 -11.49 5.49 -20.31
CA GLN A 362 -12.86 5.63 -19.79
C GLN A 362 -13.62 4.30 -19.81
N ILE A 363 -13.64 3.60 -20.95
CA ILE A 363 -14.30 2.29 -21.07
C ILE A 363 -13.69 1.28 -20.10
N ARG A 364 -12.36 1.28 -19.94
CA ARG A 364 -11.69 0.39 -18.98
C ARG A 364 -12.07 0.71 -17.54
N ALA A 365 -12.12 2.00 -17.17
CA ALA A 365 -12.54 2.41 -15.84
C ALA A 365 -13.98 1.94 -15.54
N ASP A 366 -14.90 2.10 -16.50
CA ASP A 366 -16.29 1.65 -16.36
C ASP A 366 -16.38 0.12 -16.26
N ILE A 367 -15.65 -0.62 -17.11
CA ILE A 367 -15.56 -2.09 -17.03
C ILE A 367 -15.00 -2.52 -15.66
N ILE A 368 -13.97 -1.85 -15.16
CA ILE A 368 -13.35 -2.19 -13.87
C ILE A 368 -14.30 -1.88 -12.72
N TYR A 369 -15.08 -0.80 -12.81
CA TYR A 369 -16.12 -0.52 -11.82
C TYR A 369 -17.18 -1.63 -11.79
N VAL A 370 -17.63 -2.12 -12.95
CA VAL A 370 -18.54 -3.28 -13.04
C VAL A 370 -17.89 -4.53 -12.45
N ILE A 371 -16.60 -4.79 -12.74
CA ILE A 371 -15.86 -5.93 -12.16
C ILE A 371 -15.77 -5.81 -10.64
N VAL A 372 -15.53 -4.62 -10.10
CA VAL A 372 -15.48 -4.39 -8.64
C VAL A 372 -16.84 -4.67 -8.02
N VAL A 373 -17.93 -4.18 -8.61
CA VAL A 373 -19.31 -4.47 -8.15
C VAL A 373 -19.59 -5.98 -8.18
N LEU A 374 -19.24 -6.66 -9.28
CA LEU A 374 -19.36 -8.13 -9.35
C LEU A 374 -18.49 -8.82 -8.29
N THR A 375 -17.28 -8.32 -8.05
CA THR A 375 -16.39 -8.85 -7.01
C THR A 375 -17.08 -8.77 -5.66
N ILE A 376 -17.75 -7.67 -5.31
CA ILE A 376 -18.52 -7.56 -4.05
C ILE A 376 -19.52 -8.70 -3.92
N PHE A 377 -20.35 -8.92 -4.94
CA PHE A 377 -21.34 -10.01 -4.93
C PHE A 377 -20.70 -11.40 -4.81
N PHE A 378 -19.62 -11.66 -5.56
CA PHE A 378 -18.91 -12.93 -5.49
C PHE A 378 -18.11 -13.09 -4.20
N TYR A 379 -17.72 -12.01 -3.53
CA TYR A 379 -16.99 -12.03 -2.27
C TYR A 379 -17.90 -12.35 -1.08
N MET A 380 -19.20 -12.07 -1.17
CA MET A 380 -20.19 -12.47 -0.17
C MET A 380 -20.29 -14.00 -0.01
N ILE A 381 -20.17 -14.76 -1.10
CA ILE A 381 -20.27 -16.23 -1.09
C ILE A 381 -19.17 -16.87 -0.21
N PRO A 382 -17.87 -16.64 -0.44
CA PRO A 382 -16.81 -17.21 0.38
C PRO A 382 -16.82 -16.66 1.81
N ILE A 383 -17.20 -15.41 2.05
CA ILE A 383 -17.39 -14.90 3.42
C ILE A 383 -18.50 -15.69 4.13
N GLY A 384 -19.64 -15.91 3.46
CA GLY A 384 -20.75 -16.70 3.99
C GLY A 384 -20.34 -18.15 4.27
N LEU A 385 -19.58 -18.77 3.36
CA LEU A 385 -19.02 -20.10 3.55
C LEU A 385 -18.05 -20.13 4.73
N ILE A 386 -17.08 -19.22 4.81
CA ILE A 386 -16.11 -19.13 5.92
C ILE A 386 -16.87 -18.95 7.23
N SER A 387 -17.86 -18.06 7.28
CA SER A 387 -18.72 -17.87 8.46
C SER A 387 -19.45 -19.16 8.84
N ALA A 388 -20.04 -19.88 7.88
CA ALA A 388 -20.73 -21.15 8.13
C ALA A 388 -19.79 -22.28 8.57
N PHE A 389 -18.61 -22.41 7.95
CA PHE A 389 -17.59 -23.43 8.26
C PHE A 389 -16.90 -23.19 9.60
N THR A 390 -16.73 -21.92 9.97
CA THR A 390 -16.05 -21.53 11.22
C THR A 390 -16.94 -21.63 12.45
N THR A 391 -18.24 -21.93 12.27
CA THR A 391 -19.06 -22.40 13.39
C THR A 391 -18.58 -23.78 13.84
N LEU A 392 -18.17 -23.88 15.11
CA LEU A 392 -17.58 -25.09 15.67
C LEU A 392 -18.47 -26.33 15.54
N LEU A 393 -19.79 -26.14 15.57
CA LEU A 393 -20.79 -27.19 15.41
C LEU A 393 -20.73 -27.83 14.02
N ASN A 394 -20.52 -27.03 12.97
CA ASN A 394 -20.40 -27.54 11.60
C ASN A 394 -19.03 -28.16 11.37
N LEU A 395 -17.97 -27.59 11.96
CA LEU A 395 -16.62 -28.14 11.88
C LEU A 395 -16.52 -29.54 12.52
N LYS A 396 -17.17 -29.76 13.67
CA LYS A 396 -17.26 -31.08 14.34
C LYS A 396 -17.99 -32.12 13.50
N LYS A 397 -18.95 -31.70 12.66
CA LYS A 397 -19.68 -32.58 11.75
C LYS A 397 -18.86 -32.93 10.51
N LEU A 398 -18.11 -31.97 9.96
CA LEU A 398 -17.37 -32.13 8.70
C LEU A 398 -15.99 -32.80 8.86
N LEU A 399 -15.28 -32.52 9.95
CA LEU A 399 -13.91 -33.02 10.20
C LEU A 399 -13.86 -33.79 11.53
N PRO A 400 -14.31 -35.05 11.55
CA PRO A 400 -14.46 -35.82 12.80
C PRO A 400 -13.12 -36.10 13.51
N PHE A 401 -11.99 -36.03 12.82
CA PHE A 401 -10.65 -36.18 13.41
C PHE A 401 -10.23 -35.03 14.34
N ILE A 402 -10.91 -33.88 14.27
CA ILE A 402 -10.60 -32.71 15.12
C ILE A 402 -11.39 -32.75 16.44
N LYS A 403 -12.40 -33.64 16.56
CA LYS A 403 -13.21 -33.78 17.79
C LYS A 403 -12.37 -33.91 19.08
N PRO A 404 -11.31 -34.74 19.15
CA PRO A 404 -10.52 -34.90 20.38
C PRO A 404 -9.81 -33.61 20.82
N VAL A 405 -9.40 -32.78 19.86
CA VAL A 405 -8.69 -31.52 20.13
C VAL A 405 -9.67 -30.40 20.46
N VAL A 406 -10.84 -30.39 19.81
CA VAL A 406 -11.88 -29.37 19.96
C VAL A 406 -12.73 -29.57 21.23
N ASP A 407 -12.79 -30.78 21.78
CA ASP A 407 -13.51 -31.04 23.03
C ASP A 407 -12.76 -30.55 24.27
N ILE A 408 -11.48 -30.14 24.14
CA ILE A 408 -10.73 -29.47 25.20
C ILE A 408 -11.30 -28.06 25.40
N PRO A 409 -11.87 -27.71 26.56
CA PRO A 409 -12.64 -26.48 26.75
C PRO A 409 -11.83 -25.19 26.52
N ALA A 410 -10.54 -25.20 26.87
CA ALA A 410 -9.64 -24.07 26.62
C ALA A 410 -9.30 -23.88 25.14
N ILE A 411 -9.12 -24.97 24.38
CA ILE A 411 -8.81 -24.90 22.94
C ILE A 411 -10.07 -24.57 22.15
N LYS A 412 -11.22 -25.11 22.58
CA LYS A 412 -12.53 -24.84 22.00
C LYS A 412 -12.83 -23.34 21.93
N THR A 413 -12.68 -22.66 23.05
CA THR A 413 -12.98 -21.21 23.18
C THR A 413 -12.04 -20.35 22.34
N VAL A 414 -10.74 -20.69 22.31
CA VAL A 414 -9.76 -20.01 21.45
C VAL A 414 -10.07 -20.25 19.97
N LEU A 415 -10.37 -21.49 19.58
CA LEU A 415 -10.65 -21.81 18.18
C LEU A 415 -11.95 -21.16 17.71
N GLU A 416 -13.00 -21.15 18.53
CA GLU A 416 -14.26 -20.42 18.26
C GLU A 416 -14.03 -18.92 18.06
N ALA A 417 -13.13 -18.30 18.84
CA ALA A 417 -12.86 -16.87 18.76
C ALA A 417 -11.98 -16.49 17.55
N TYR A 418 -10.92 -17.25 17.26
CA TYR A 418 -9.90 -16.84 16.28
C TYR A 418 -10.03 -17.49 14.91
N LEU A 419 -10.60 -18.70 14.80
CA LEU A 419 -10.67 -19.40 13.51
C LEU A 419 -11.42 -18.59 12.43
N PRO A 420 -12.59 -17.98 12.71
CA PRO A 420 -13.24 -17.09 11.74
C PRO A 420 -12.38 -15.88 11.38
N GLN A 421 -11.71 -15.28 12.38
CA GLN A 421 -10.91 -14.07 12.20
C GLN A 421 -9.67 -14.34 11.33
N ILE A 422 -8.95 -15.43 11.59
CA ILE A 422 -7.75 -15.81 10.82
C ILE A 422 -8.16 -16.17 9.38
N ALA A 423 -9.23 -16.94 9.20
CA ALA A 423 -9.73 -17.29 7.88
C ALA A 423 -10.12 -16.03 7.09
N LEU A 424 -10.79 -15.07 7.74
CA LEU A 424 -11.14 -13.78 7.14
C LEU A 424 -9.90 -12.95 6.79
N ILE A 425 -8.90 -12.87 7.68
CA ILE A 425 -7.64 -12.13 7.44
C ILE A 425 -6.89 -12.70 6.24
N VAL A 426 -6.75 -14.03 6.15
CA VAL A 426 -6.07 -14.68 5.02
C VAL A 426 -6.80 -14.39 3.71
N PHE A 427 -8.14 -14.42 3.75
CA PHE A 427 -8.96 -14.13 2.57
C PHE A 427 -8.89 -12.65 2.16
N LEU A 428 -8.89 -11.72 3.12
CA LEU A 428 -8.72 -10.28 2.89
C LEU A 428 -7.30 -9.92 2.46
N ALA A 429 -6.27 -10.67 2.87
CA ALA A 429 -4.88 -10.38 2.51
C ALA A 429 -4.60 -10.51 0.99
N LEU A 430 -5.43 -11.27 0.27
CA LEU A 430 -5.33 -11.40 -1.19
C LEU A 430 -5.96 -10.19 -1.93
N LEU A 431 -6.98 -9.58 -1.33
CA LEU A 431 -7.82 -8.57 -1.98
C LEU A 431 -7.03 -7.31 -2.41
N PRO A 432 -6.15 -6.70 -1.58
CA PRO A 432 -5.38 -5.53 -2.00
C PRO A 432 -4.52 -5.78 -3.25
N LYS A 433 -3.93 -6.98 -3.38
CA LYS A 433 -3.12 -7.34 -4.57
C LYS A 433 -3.99 -7.41 -5.82
N PHE A 434 -5.17 -8.01 -5.70
CA PHE A 434 -6.14 -8.09 -6.80
C PHE A 434 -6.66 -6.70 -7.21
N LEU A 435 -7.06 -5.87 -6.25
CA LEU A 435 -7.54 -4.50 -6.53
C LEU A 435 -6.44 -3.59 -7.10
N MET A 436 -5.18 -3.79 -6.70
CA MET A 436 -4.04 -3.08 -7.28
C MET A 436 -3.82 -3.50 -8.74
N PHE A 437 -4.02 -4.79 -9.06
CA PHE A 437 -3.98 -5.26 -10.45
C PHE A 437 -5.08 -4.60 -11.29
N LEU A 438 -6.33 -4.57 -10.78
CA LEU A 438 -7.43 -3.88 -11.44
C LEU A 438 -7.14 -2.38 -11.64
N SER A 439 -6.71 -1.68 -10.59
CA SER A 439 -6.43 -0.22 -10.67
C SER A 439 -5.29 0.11 -11.64
N LYS A 440 -4.30 -0.78 -11.81
CA LYS A 440 -3.29 -0.63 -12.86
C LYS A 440 -3.87 -0.83 -14.26
N ALA A 441 -4.86 -1.71 -14.43
CA ALA A 441 -5.51 -1.96 -15.71
C ALA A 441 -6.41 -0.79 -16.20
N GLU A 442 -6.82 0.11 -15.31
CA GLU A 442 -7.62 1.32 -15.60
C GLU A 442 -6.89 2.32 -16.52
N GLY A 443 -5.55 2.26 -16.59
CA GLY A 443 -4.76 3.22 -17.36
C GLY A 443 -4.35 4.46 -16.56
N ILE A 444 -4.27 4.34 -15.22
CA ILE A 444 -3.73 5.40 -14.36
C ILE A 444 -2.22 5.55 -14.62
N PRO A 445 -1.71 6.77 -14.85
CA PRO A 445 -0.31 6.98 -15.24
C PRO A 445 0.69 6.93 -14.08
N SER A 446 0.24 7.10 -12.84
CA SER A 446 1.09 7.12 -11.63
C SER A 446 0.72 6.01 -10.65
N LYS A 447 1.74 5.37 -10.07
CA LYS A 447 1.62 4.38 -9.00
C LYS A 447 0.92 4.95 -7.77
N SER A 448 1.18 6.21 -7.41
CA SER A 448 0.55 6.87 -6.26
C SER A 448 -0.95 7.05 -6.47
N HIS A 449 -1.36 7.47 -7.67
CA HIS A 449 -2.78 7.55 -8.03
C HIS A 449 -3.42 6.15 -8.11
N ALA A 450 -2.70 5.13 -8.60
CA ALA A 450 -3.20 3.76 -8.63
C ALA A 450 -3.40 3.18 -7.22
N ILE A 451 -2.51 3.49 -6.27
CA ILE A 451 -2.68 3.12 -4.85
C ILE A 451 -3.91 3.81 -4.27
N ARG A 452 -4.08 5.12 -4.49
CA ARG A 452 -5.28 5.85 -4.05
C ARG A 452 -6.57 5.24 -4.61
N ALA A 453 -6.58 4.91 -5.90
CA ALA A 453 -7.72 4.26 -6.55
C ALA A 453 -7.99 2.85 -5.98
N THR A 454 -6.93 2.11 -5.65
CA THR A 454 -7.02 0.80 -5.00
C THR A 454 -7.62 0.90 -3.60
N SER A 455 -7.15 1.85 -2.79
CA SER A 455 -7.70 2.12 -1.47
C SER A 455 -9.17 2.56 -1.53
N GLY A 456 -9.54 3.38 -2.51
CA GLY A 456 -10.94 3.77 -2.74
C GLY A 456 -11.84 2.57 -3.05
N LYS A 457 -11.38 1.64 -3.90
CA LYS A 457 -12.11 0.40 -4.19
C LYS A 457 -12.19 -0.51 -2.97
N TYR A 458 -11.09 -0.65 -2.22
CA TYR A 458 -11.03 -1.46 -1.01
C TYR A 458 -11.94 -0.91 0.10
N PHE A 459 -12.19 0.39 0.13
CA PHE A 459 -13.12 0.99 1.08
C PHE A 459 -14.59 0.70 0.74
N ILE A 460 -14.91 0.48 -0.54
CA ILE A 460 -16.28 0.18 -1.02
C ILE A 460 -16.60 -1.31 -0.85
N LEU A 461 -15.61 -2.18 -1.03
CA LEU A 461 -15.68 -3.64 -0.80
C LEU A 461 -15.70 -3.97 0.71
#